data_AF-A0A2R7QVV9-F1
#
_entry.id   AF-A0A2R7QVV9-F1
#
_cell.length_a   1.000
_cell.length_b   1.000
_cell.length_c   1.000
_cell.angle_alpha   90.00
_cell.angle_beta   90.00
_cell.angle_gamma   90.00
#
_symmetry.space_group_name_H-M   'P 1'
#
loop_
_entity.id
_entity.type
_entity.pdbx_description
1 polymer ?
#
loop_
_entity_poly.entity_id
_entity_poly.type
_entity_poly.pdbx_seq_one_letter_code
_entity_poly.pdbx_strand_id
1 'polypeptide(L)'
;HGWLVAGCILLFVAFFAVGPGVCVWLALSELMPTRIRSNGMSIALLINQFVSTVIAAIFLPTVGHHGYASMFFFWAACTLLYFLIAAFWLPETKGKSLEQIEANFR
;
A
#
# COMPACT_ATOMS: atom_id res chain seq x y z
N HIS A 1 18.58 -9.45 20.65
CA HIS A 1 18.44 -8.54 19.50
C HIS A 1 17.28 -8.88 18.56
N GLY A 2 16.93 -10.15 18.30
CA GLY A 2 15.82 -10.50 17.39
C GLY A 2 14.41 -10.08 17.84
N TRP A 3 14.11 -10.08 19.14
CA TRP A 3 12.80 -9.68 19.68
C TRP A 3 12.47 -8.19 19.46
N LEU A 4 13.48 -7.31 19.48
CA LEU A 4 13.31 -5.89 19.16
C LEU A 4 12.98 -5.70 17.67
N VAL A 5 13.67 -6.42 16.79
CA VAL A 5 13.39 -6.38 15.35
C VAL A 5 12.00 -6.91 15.05
N ALA A 6 11.60 -8.02 15.68
CA ALA A 6 10.24 -8.55 15.56
C ALA A 6 9.19 -7.55 16.06
N GLY A 7 9.42 -6.90 17.20
CA GLY A 7 8.54 -5.86 17.73
C GLY A 7 8.37 -4.67 16.77
N CYS A 8 9.47 -4.17 16.20
CA CYS A 8 9.43 -3.08 15.22
C CYS A 8 8.68 -3.49 13.94
N ILE A 9 8.89 -4.71 13.44
CA ILE A 9 8.18 -5.22 12.26
C ILE A 9 6.69 -5.38 12.55
N LEU A 10 6.32 -5.94 13.70
CA LEU A 10 4.91 -6.11 14.08
C LEU A 10 4.19 -4.77 14.21
N LEU A 11 4.83 -3.79 14.85
CA LEU A 11 4.30 -2.44 14.98
C LEU A 11 4.11 -1.80 13.60
N PHE A 12 5.10 -1.91 12.73
CA PHE A 12 5.03 -1.44 11.35
C PHE A 12 3.91 -2.11 10.55
N VAL A 13 3.77 -3.44 10.64
CA VAL A 13 2.69 -4.18 9.96
C VAL A 13 1.32 -3.76 10.49
N ALA A 14 1.18 -3.53 11.79
CA ALA A 14 -0.07 -3.05 12.39
C ALA A 14 -0.46 -1.66 11.85
N PHE A 15 0.49 -0.72 11.79
CA PHE A 15 0.26 0.61 11.20
C PHE A 15 -0.06 0.52 9.70
N PHE A 16 0.65 -0.33 8.96
CA PHE A 16 0.41 -0.53 7.53
C PHE A 16 -0.98 -1.11 7.24
N ALA A 17 -1.41 -2.09 8.04
CA ALA A 17 -2.71 -2.72 7.91
C ALA A 17 -3.86 -1.73 8.17
N VAL A 18 -3.72 -0.84 9.16
CA VAL A 18 -4.78 0.10 9.53
C VAL A 18 -4.81 1.33 8.62
N GLY A 19 -3.68 1.79 8.11
CA GLY A 19 -3.60 2.99 7.28
C GLY A 19 -3.68 2.67 5.79
N PRO A 20 -2.52 2.57 5.12
CA PRO A 20 -2.47 2.57 3.67
C PRO A 20 -3.13 1.37 2.99
N GLY A 21 -3.04 0.18 3.59
CA GLY A 21 -3.68 -1.01 3.03
C GLY A 21 -5.18 -0.81 2.87
N VAL A 22 -5.86 -0.43 3.95
CA VAL A 22 -7.32 -0.19 3.91
C VAL A 22 -7.67 1.07 3.12
N CYS A 23 -6.91 2.17 3.27
CA CYS A 23 -7.21 3.43 2.58
C CYS A 23 -7.12 3.32 1.06
N VAL A 24 -6.13 2.61 0.49
CA VAL A 24 -6.00 2.46 -0.97
C VAL A 24 -7.17 1.70 -1.55
N TRP A 25 -7.53 0.57 -0.95
CA TRP A 25 -8.66 -0.24 -1.41
C TRP A 25 -10.00 0.47 -1.23
N LEU A 26 -10.16 1.23 -0.14
CA LEU A 26 -11.34 2.03 0.11
C LEU A 26 -11.48 3.15 -0.94
N ALA A 27 -10.44 3.95 -1.13
CA ALA A 27 -10.44 5.04 -2.13
C ALA A 27 -10.67 4.51 -3.54
N LEU A 28 -10.08 3.36 -3.89
CA LEU A 28 -10.35 2.70 -5.17
C LEU A 28 -11.83 2.29 -5.28
N SER A 29 -12.43 1.77 -4.21
CA SER A 29 -13.85 1.38 -4.21
C SER A 29 -14.82 2.58 -4.29
N GLU A 30 -14.40 3.75 -3.79
CA GLU A 30 -15.17 5.00 -3.80
C GLU A 30 -15.06 5.73 -5.14
N LEU A 31 -13.88 5.74 -5.76
CA LEU A 31 -13.64 6.38 -7.06
C LEU A 31 -14.30 5.61 -8.22
N MET A 32 -14.52 4.30 -8.05
CA MET A 32 -15.02 3.45 -9.11
C MET A 32 -16.55 3.53 -9.24
N PRO A 33 -17.09 3.81 -10.45
CA PRO A 33 -18.53 3.85 -10.68
C PRO A 33 -19.20 2.52 -10.30
N THR A 34 -20.34 2.59 -9.59
CA THR A 34 -21.03 1.43 -9.03
C THR A 34 -21.31 0.31 -10.03
N ARG A 35 -21.53 0.64 -11.31
CA ARG A 35 -21.76 -0.31 -12.42
C ARG A 35 -20.52 -1.13 -12.80
N ILE A 36 -19.31 -0.58 -12.70
CA ILE A 36 -18.05 -1.24 -13.12
C ILE A 36 -17.13 -1.58 -11.95
N ARG A 37 -17.50 -1.19 -10.73
CA ARG A 37 -16.70 -1.39 -9.52
C ARG A 37 -16.24 -2.83 -9.33
N SER A 38 -17.11 -3.82 -9.53
CA SER A 38 -16.70 -5.24 -9.41
C SER A 38 -15.59 -5.59 -10.39
N ASN A 39 -15.71 -5.19 -11.67
CA ASN A 39 -14.72 -5.51 -12.69
C ASN A 39 -13.42 -4.75 -12.49
N GLY A 40 -13.49 -3.45 -12.13
CA GLY A 40 -12.29 -2.65 -11.89
C GLY A 40 -11.52 -3.08 -10.64
N MET A 41 -12.22 -3.49 -9.57
CA MET A 41 -11.59 -4.06 -8.38
C MET A 41 -10.89 -5.38 -8.71
N SER A 42 -11.50 -6.25 -9.53
CA SER A 42 -10.86 -7.49 -9.99
C SER A 42 -9.60 -7.24 -10.82
N ILE A 43 -9.60 -6.24 -11.71
CA ILE A 43 -8.43 -5.86 -12.49
C ILE A 43 -7.33 -5.30 -11.58
N ALA A 44 -7.68 -4.43 -10.63
CA ALA A 44 -6.73 -3.88 -9.67
C ALA A 44 -6.11 -4.99 -8.80
N LEU A 45 -6.91 -5.96 -8.37
CA LEU A 45 -6.42 -7.14 -7.65
C LEU A 45 -5.49 -7.98 -8.51
N LEU A 46 -5.82 -8.18 -9.78
CA LEU A 46 -4.97 -8.92 -10.72
C LEU A 46 -3.62 -8.22 -10.92
N ILE A 47 -3.62 -6.90 -11.11
CA ILE A 47 -2.39 -6.11 -11.23
C ILE A 47 -1.58 -6.19 -9.93
N ASN A 48 -2.22 -6.00 -8.78
CA ASN A 48 -1.56 -6.11 -7.47
C ASN A 48 -0.92 -7.49 -7.25
N GLN A 49 -1.65 -8.55 -7.59
CA GLN A 49 -1.16 -9.91 -7.45
C GLN A 49 -0.03 -10.21 -8.45
N PHE A 50 -0.12 -9.68 -9.66
CA PHE A 50 0.92 -9.80 -10.68
C PHE A 50 2.23 -9.13 -10.22
N VAL A 51 2.16 -7.88 -9.77
CA VAL A 51 3.31 -7.14 -9.23
C VAL A 51 3.90 -7.88 -8.02
N SER A 52 3.06 -8.35 -7.11
CA SER A 52 3.49 -9.14 -5.95
C SER A 52 4.23 -10.42 -6.36
N THR A 53 3.75 -11.10 -7.40
CA THR A 53 4.37 -12.32 -7.94
C THR A 53 5.74 -12.01 -8.56
N VAL A 54 5.84 -10.93 -9.33
CA VAL A 54 7.11 -10.49 -9.93
C VAL A 54 8.13 -10.15 -8.85
N ILE A 55 7.72 -9.42 -7.80
CA ILE A 55 8.59 -9.10 -6.67
C ILE A 55 9.06 -10.39 -5.98
N ALA A 56 8.16 -11.34 -5.73
CA ALA A 56 8.52 -12.62 -5.11
C ALA A 56 9.52 -13.43 -5.97
N ALA A 57 9.36 -13.41 -7.29
CA ALA A 57 10.27 -14.10 -8.20
C ALA A 57 11.68 -13.48 -8.21
N ILE A 58 11.78 -12.16 -8.07
CA ILE A 58 13.07 -11.44 -8.01
C ILE A 58 13.67 -11.49 -6.60
N PHE A 59 12.84 -11.65 -5.57
CA PHE A 59 13.29 -11.62 -4.17
C PHE A 59 14.31 -12.71 -3.84
N LEU A 60 14.03 -13.98 -4.17
CA LEU A 60 14.95 -15.09 -3.91
C LEU A 60 16.35 -14.89 -4.52
N PRO A 61 16.50 -14.59 -5.83
CA PRO A 61 17.81 -14.37 -6.41
C PRO A 61 18.52 -13.14 -5.84
N THR A 62 17.81 -12.03 -5.57
CA THR A 62 18.46 -10.83 -5.02
C THR A 62 18.97 -11.05 -3.59
N VAL A 63 18.21 -11.76 -2.76
CA VAL A 63 18.62 -12.11 -1.40
C VAL A 63 19.83 -13.03 -1.39
N GLY A 64 19.95 -13.95 -2.36
CA GLY A 64 21.12 -14.80 -2.52
C GLY A 64 22.43 -14.03 -2.73
N HIS A 65 22.36 -12.84 -3.34
CA HIS A 65 23.53 -11.98 -3.58
C HIS A 65 23.78 -10.93 -2.49
N HIS A 66 22.73 -10.34 -1.91
CA HIS A 66 22.84 -9.16 -1.03
C HIS A 66 22.47 -9.42 0.44
N GLY A 67 22.00 -10.63 0.76
CA GLY A 67 21.54 -11.01 2.09
C GLY A 67 20.16 -10.46 2.45
N TYR A 68 19.50 -11.10 3.41
CA TYR A 68 18.13 -10.74 3.83
C TYR A 68 18.05 -9.32 4.43
N ALA A 69 19.07 -8.89 5.19
CA ALA A 69 19.03 -7.62 5.91
C ALA A 69 18.93 -6.41 4.98
N SER A 70 19.71 -6.38 3.89
CA SER A 70 19.69 -5.27 2.92
C SER A 70 18.33 -5.17 2.21
N MET A 71 17.74 -6.31 1.86
CA MET A 71 16.42 -6.41 1.23
C MET A 71 15.31 -5.89 2.15
N PHE A 72 15.34 -6.27 3.43
CA PHE A 72 14.38 -5.80 4.43
C PHE A 72 14.51 -4.30 4.70
N PHE A 73 15.73 -3.77 4.81
CA PHE A 73 15.95 -2.33 5.00
C PHE A 73 15.49 -1.53 3.78
N PHE A 74 15.75 -2.02 2.56
CA PHE A 74 15.28 -1.38 1.33
C PHE A 74 13.76 -1.31 1.28
N TRP A 75 13.08 -2.44 1.53
CA TRP A 75 11.62 -2.46 1.55
C TRP A 75 11.03 -1.60 2.67
N ALA A 76 11.63 -1.61 3.85
CA ALA A 76 11.23 -0.74 4.95
C ALA A 76 11.38 0.75 4.60
N ALA A 77 12.46 1.13 3.91
CA ALA A 77 12.66 2.50 3.44
C ALA A 77 11.63 2.90 2.37
N CYS A 78 11.33 2.02 1.40
CA CYS A 78 10.29 2.24 0.41
C CYS A 78 8.92 2.42 1.06
N THR A 79 8.56 1.61 2.06
CA THR A 79 7.28 1.78 2.76
C THR A 79 7.26 3.04 3.62
N LEU A 80 8.37 3.43 4.24
CA LEU A 80 8.46 4.70 4.96
C LEU A 80 8.28 5.89 4.01
N LEU A 81 8.93 5.85 2.84
CA LEU A 81 8.78 6.89 1.81
C LEU A 81 7.33 6.96 1.33
N TYR A 82 6.71 5.81 1.05
CA TYR A 82 5.31 5.74 0.68
C TYR A 82 4.39 6.26 1.81
N PHE A 83 4.68 5.96 3.07
CA PHE A 83 3.94 6.49 4.22
C PHE A 83 4.08 8.02 4.31
N LEU A 84 5.29 8.55 4.11
CA LEU A 84 5.51 10.00 4.09
C LEU A 84 4.76 10.65 2.94
N ILE A 85 4.85 10.10 1.73
CA ILE A 85 4.08 10.60 0.59
C ILE A 85 2.59 10.50 0.88
N ALA A 86 2.07 9.39 1.42
CA ALA A 86 0.68 9.28 1.79
C ALA A 86 0.29 10.29 2.89
N ALA A 87 1.12 10.51 3.91
CA ALA A 87 0.82 11.43 4.99
C ALA A 87 0.87 12.92 4.56
N PHE A 88 1.74 13.28 3.62
CA PHE A 88 1.93 14.67 3.16
C PHE A 88 1.16 15.02 1.88
N TRP A 89 1.01 14.05 0.97
CA TRP A 89 0.38 14.24 -0.35
C TRP A 89 -1.00 13.64 -0.48
N LEU A 90 -1.43 12.72 0.39
CA LEU A 90 -2.85 12.38 0.46
C LEU A 90 -3.53 13.51 1.24
N PRO A 91 -4.23 14.44 0.57
CA PRO A 91 -5.02 15.43 1.29
C PRO A 91 -6.09 14.67 2.05
N GLU A 92 -6.42 15.10 3.27
CA GLU A 92 -7.49 14.52 4.08
C GLU A 92 -8.77 14.25 3.26
N THR A 93 -8.93 13.01 2.79
CA THR A 93 -10.20 12.46 2.31
C THR A 93 -11.03 11.92 3.47
N LYS A 94 -10.45 11.83 4.67
CA LYS A 94 -11.17 11.47 5.91
C LYS A 94 -12.20 12.55 6.26
N GLY A 95 -13.46 12.27 5.93
CA GLY A 95 -14.62 13.02 6.40
C GLY A 95 -15.32 13.90 5.36
N LYS A 96 -14.92 13.84 4.08
CA LYS A 96 -15.69 14.49 3.00
C LYS A 96 -16.49 13.46 2.22
N SER A 97 -17.80 13.68 2.11
CA SER A 97 -18.67 12.88 1.24
C SER A 97 -18.25 13.04 -0.21
N LEU A 98 -18.43 11.98 -1.02
CA LEU A 98 -18.24 11.97 -2.47
C LEU A 98 -18.87 13.20 -3.18
N GLU A 99 -19.97 13.72 -2.64
CA GLU A 99 -20.69 14.91 -3.14
C GLU A 99 -19.89 16.22 -3.02
N GLN A 100 -19.01 16.37 -2.02
CA GLN A 100 -18.17 17.59 -1.90
C GLN A 100 -16.96 17.58 -2.83
N ILE A 101 -16.52 16.40 -3.27
CA ILE A 101 -15.41 16.24 -4.21
C ILE A 101 -15.90 16.51 -5.65
N GLU A 102 -17.13 16.10 -5.98
CA GLU A 102 -17.77 16.40 -7.27
C GLU A 102 -18.06 17.90 -7.46
N ALA A 103 -18.36 18.64 -6.39
CA ALA A 103 -18.66 20.08 -6.46
C ALA A 103 -17.45 20.98 -6.76
N ASN A 104 -16.22 20.52 -6.49
CA ASN A 104 -14.98 21.26 -6.76
C ASN A 104 -14.41 21.04 -8.17
N PHE A 105 -14.98 20.11 -8.94
CA PHE A 105 -14.59 19.82 -10.33
C PHE A 105 -15.55 20.48 -11.35
N ARG A 106 -16.19 21.59 -10.97
CA ARG A 106 -17.03 22.40 -11.85
C ARG A 106 -16.38 23.74 -12.20
#